data_AF-A0A817N4D9-F1
#
_entry.id   AF-A0A817N4D9-F1
#
_cell.length_a   1.000
_cell.length_b   1.000
_cell.length_c   1.000
_cell.angle_alpha   90.00
_cell.angle_beta   90.00
_cell.angle_gamma   90.00
#
_symmetry.space_group_name_H-M   'P 1'
#
loop_
_entity.id
_entity.type
_entity.pdbx_description
1 polymer ?
#
loop_
_entity_poly.entity_id
_entity_poly.type
_entity_poly.pdbx_seq_one_letter_code
_entity_poly.pdbx_strand_id
1 'polypeptide(L)'
;MDLQDKYQILASEFSKVRGQVTVLKKAVIDEQHKSQQLQEDINKKDQNLRRNVQEIETLSFLNTQLKSRLEILQQELNEIETHAKLKKSNSNKISQAHAFNDNVLAQELEQKIKQYETIQRRVYELEKQIGENENERLTNRSVIEQLQNQMAEMQESHQRARDEYERIFKQLKQENELLNEQVKQHLTEQSSSVVSSQEDTKTTDFAELFSMFVSSCEKVLAFAIKSVCDEPKSNTSSENQETIYEKINKLNNVLNQLFQRWANNLSQLRETAVAIIQFDSSLQTTVEQLQAKIIEILTTFQTGAIIHCDLDKNYNDKLCLEYELTASPVHLTTTDECILAALRKLASHEQLMAQLIRENQTYLFESEKRHKETLQEGESALMNFSDDSCQQLRDVHKKQILYNAETIGTLEQEKEHWRLEYQLLKIKLEKMRDDHSKQIEELKDKTNQTATTNEEFDEIVTSLPIIPTTNNERTHRKASDPPSEREIMIKQYYSQKILDLETKLQLVNGKGIAFYNELANIHQRLRHSKDQEAKCRIEIEQSQQELTKMKDELATTTKGYEEQIATMSEHLASMNEQMTSQNDKIDKLQQQLHTNPKDGKKGRK
;
A
#
# COMPACT_ATOMS: atom_id res chain seq x y z
N MET A 1 -19.71 42.80 31.47
CA MET A 1 -20.31 41.58 30.92
C MET A 1 -21.80 41.80 30.88
N ASP A 2 -22.30 41.95 29.66
CA ASP A 2 -23.69 42.22 29.35
C ASP A 2 -24.59 41.00 29.66
N LEU A 3 -25.90 41.21 29.68
CA LEU A 3 -26.87 40.12 29.77
C LEU A 3 -26.80 39.22 28.52
N GLN A 4 -26.54 39.81 27.35
CA GLN A 4 -26.38 39.08 26.09
C GLN A 4 -25.16 38.14 26.12
N ASP A 5 -24.01 38.59 26.64
CA ASP A 5 -22.81 37.74 26.85
C ASP A 5 -23.16 36.47 27.65
N LYS A 6 -23.94 36.61 28.72
CA LYS A 6 -24.31 35.51 29.61
C LYS A 6 -25.24 34.50 28.93
N TYR A 7 -26.19 34.98 28.12
CA TYR A 7 -27.03 34.10 27.30
C TYR A 7 -26.21 33.38 26.22
N GLN A 8 -25.26 34.06 25.57
CA GLN A 8 -24.37 33.47 24.57
C GLN A 8 -23.53 32.32 25.16
N ILE A 9 -22.93 32.54 26.34
CA ILE A 9 -22.16 31.53 27.06
C ILE A 9 -23.06 30.37 27.48
N LEU A 10 -24.21 30.64 28.10
CA LEU A 10 -25.14 29.60 28.56
C LEU A 10 -25.66 28.72 27.42
N ALA A 11 -25.97 29.32 26.26
CA ALA A 11 -26.34 28.57 25.05
C ALA A 11 -25.19 27.69 24.53
N SER A 12 -23.95 28.14 24.63
CA SER A 12 -22.77 27.33 24.26
C SER A 12 -22.57 26.15 25.20
N GLU A 13 -22.74 26.32 26.52
CA GLU A 13 -22.64 25.22 27.49
C GLU A 13 -23.79 24.21 27.35
N PHE A 14 -25.03 24.66 27.15
CA PHE A 14 -26.15 23.76 26.82
C PHE A 14 -25.88 22.95 25.54
N SER A 15 -25.24 23.56 24.54
CA SER A 15 -24.87 22.87 23.29
C SER A 15 -23.78 21.81 23.52
N LYS A 16 -22.76 22.11 24.33
CA LYS A 16 -21.72 21.14 24.74
C LYS A 16 -22.33 19.96 25.50
N VAL A 17 -23.15 20.23 26.53
CA VAL A 17 -23.80 19.20 27.35
C VAL A 17 -24.74 18.33 26.51
N ARG A 18 -25.52 18.93 25.58
CA ARG A 18 -26.35 18.18 24.64
C ARG A 18 -25.52 17.26 23.72
N GLY A 19 -24.35 17.73 23.28
CA GLY A 19 -23.39 16.90 22.54
C GLY A 19 -22.91 15.71 23.37
N GLN A 20 -22.43 15.97 24.59
CA GLN A 20 -21.97 14.94 25.54
C GLN A 20 -23.05 13.89 25.83
N VAL A 21 -24.29 14.31 26.12
CA VAL A 21 -25.43 13.40 26.35
C VAL A 21 -25.71 12.52 25.12
N THR A 22 -25.53 13.05 23.91
CA THR A 22 -25.72 12.27 22.67
C THR A 22 -24.63 11.21 22.50
N VAL A 23 -23.36 11.56 22.76
CA VAL A 23 -22.22 10.62 22.72
C VAL A 23 -22.35 9.55 23.81
N LEU A 24 -22.65 9.95 25.06
CA LEU A 24 -22.85 9.02 26.17
C LEU A 24 -24.01 8.06 25.91
N LYS A 25 -25.13 8.53 25.36
CA LYS A 25 -26.25 7.66 24.97
C LYS A 25 -25.84 6.63 23.92
N LYS A 26 -25.01 7.01 22.93
CA LYS A 26 -24.49 6.06 21.93
C LYS A 26 -23.53 5.05 22.56
N ALA A 27 -22.59 5.49 23.40
CA ALA A 27 -21.68 4.60 24.12
C ALA A 27 -22.42 3.58 25.02
N VAL A 28 -23.47 4.01 25.72
CA VAL A 28 -24.31 3.10 26.53
C VAL A 28 -25.04 2.06 25.67
N ILE A 29 -25.55 2.44 24.50
CA ILE A 29 -26.19 1.50 23.56
C ILE A 29 -25.17 0.49 23.01
N ASP A 30 -23.96 0.94 22.69
CA ASP A 30 -22.92 0.07 22.13
C ASP A 30 -22.36 -0.90 23.18
N GLU A 31 -22.18 -0.46 24.44
CA GLU A 31 -21.79 -1.37 25.53
C GLU A 31 -22.94 -2.30 25.95
N GLN A 32 -24.21 -1.88 25.83
CA GLN A 32 -25.37 -2.78 25.98
C GLN A 32 -25.38 -3.90 24.93
N HIS A 33 -25.13 -3.57 23.66
CA HIS A 33 -25.03 -4.57 22.59
C HIS A 33 -23.86 -5.54 22.82
N LYS A 34 -22.69 -5.01 23.19
CA LYS A 34 -21.50 -5.81 23.52
C LYS A 34 -21.73 -6.73 24.72
N SER A 35 -22.40 -6.24 25.76
CA SER A 35 -22.79 -7.02 26.94
C SER A 35 -23.76 -8.16 26.57
N GLN A 36 -24.77 -7.89 25.72
CA GLN A 36 -25.65 -8.94 25.21
C GLN A 36 -24.90 -10.01 24.41
N GLN A 37 -24.01 -9.61 23.50
CA GLN A 37 -23.20 -10.53 22.70
C GLN A 37 -22.30 -11.42 23.59
N LEU A 38 -21.65 -10.82 24.60
CA LEU A 38 -20.85 -11.57 25.58
C LEU A 38 -21.71 -12.56 26.38
N GLN A 39 -22.95 -12.19 26.76
CA GLN A 39 -23.86 -13.10 27.44
C GLN A 39 -24.29 -14.27 26.55
N GLU A 40 -24.52 -14.04 25.25
CA GLU A 40 -24.82 -15.10 24.29
C GLU A 40 -23.62 -16.05 24.09
N ASP A 41 -22.39 -15.54 24.04
CA ASP A 41 -21.19 -16.37 23.89
C ASP A 41 -20.83 -17.13 25.18
N ILE A 42 -21.09 -16.55 26.36
CA ILE A 42 -21.06 -17.27 27.64
C ILE A 42 -22.07 -18.43 27.61
N ASN A 43 -23.32 -18.18 27.19
CA ASN A 43 -24.35 -19.22 27.10
C ASN A 43 -23.95 -20.35 26.14
N LYS A 44 -23.32 -20.04 24.98
CA LYS A 44 -22.77 -21.04 24.04
C LYS A 44 -21.64 -21.86 24.67
N LYS A 45 -20.69 -21.22 25.35
CA LYS A 45 -19.58 -21.91 26.02
C LYS A 45 -20.05 -22.79 27.18
N ASP A 46 -21.05 -22.34 27.95
CA ASP A 46 -21.63 -23.11 29.06
C ASP A 46 -22.46 -24.33 28.57
N GLN A 47 -23.10 -24.24 27.40
CA GLN A 47 -23.65 -25.42 26.72
C GLN A 47 -22.56 -26.41 26.27
N ASN A 48 -21.48 -25.93 25.67
CA ASN A 48 -20.36 -26.80 25.25
C ASN A 48 -19.69 -27.45 26.45
N LEU A 49 -19.46 -26.71 27.54
CA LEU A 49 -18.94 -27.26 28.79
C LEU A 49 -19.82 -28.41 29.31
N ARG A 50 -21.16 -28.27 29.27
CA ARG A 50 -22.07 -29.36 29.66
C ARG A 50 -21.99 -30.58 28.75
N ARG A 51 -21.77 -30.42 27.43
CA ARG A 51 -21.53 -31.55 26.51
C ARG A 51 -20.22 -32.27 26.86
N ASN A 52 -19.13 -31.53 27.03
CA ASN A 52 -17.82 -32.09 27.35
C ASN A 52 -17.80 -32.77 28.73
N VAL A 53 -18.55 -32.28 29.72
CA VAL A 53 -18.72 -32.97 31.02
C VAL A 53 -19.43 -34.31 30.86
N GLN A 54 -20.50 -34.39 30.04
CA GLN A 54 -21.19 -35.66 29.75
C GLN A 54 -20.28 -36.65 29.00
N GLU A 55 -19.42 -36.17 28.11
CA GLU A 55 -18.40 -36.99 27.46
C GLU A 55 -17.37 -37.54 28.46
N ILE A 56 -16.86 -36.68 29.37
CA ILE A 56 -15.96 -37.10 30.45
C ILE A 56 -16.65 -38.13 31.38
N GLU A 57 -17.94 -37.98 31.69
CA GLU A 57 -18.70 -38.94 32.49
C GLU A 57 -18.83 -40.30 31.79
N THR A 58 -19.15 -40.32 30.48
CA THR A 58 -19.23 -41.59 29.71
C THR A 58 -17.87 -42.27 29.54
N LEU A 59 -16.80 -41.51 29.26
CA LEU A 59 -15.43 -42.03 29.21
C LEU A 59 -14.93 -42.53 30.57
N SER A 60 -15.32 -41.86 31.67
CA SER A 60 -15.02 -42.30 33.04
C SER A 60 -15.73 -43.63 33.38
N PHE A 61 -17.00 -43.76 32.98
CA PHE A 61 -17.74 -45.02 33.10
C PHE A 61 -17.08 -46.14 32.28
N LEU A 62 -16.71 -45.88 31.03
CA LEU A 62 -16.05 -46.87 30.15
C LEU A 62 -14.70 -47.32 30.74
N ASN A 63 -13.88 -46.39 31.23
CA ASN A 63 -12.61 -46.70 31.90
C ASN A 63 -12.81 -47.52 33.19
N THR A 64 -13.86 -47.24 33.96
CA THR A 64 -14.22 -48.01 35.16
C THR A 64 -14.62 -49.45 34.79
N GLN A 65 -15.41 -49.62 33.72
CA GLN A 65 -15.80 -50.94 33.21
C GLN A 65 -14.59 -51.72 32.67
N LEU A 66 -13.70 -51.07 31.90
CA LEU A 66 -12.46 -51.66 31.41
C LEU A 66 -11.51 -52.07 32.55
N LYS A 67 -11.38 -51.23 33.58
CA LYS A 67 -10.58 -51.54 34.78
C LYS A 67 -11.12 -52.76 35.52
N SER A 68 -12.44 -52.83 35.74
CA SER A 68 -13.06 -54.00 36.37
C SER A 68 -12.89 -55.28 35.52
N ARG A 69 -12.98 -55.17 34.18
CA ARG A 69 -12.72 -56.32 33.29
C ARG A 69 -11.25 -56.75 33.32
N LEU A 70 -10.30 -55.81 33.42
CA LEU A 70 -8.89 -56.09 33.63
C LEU A 70 -8.62 -56.77 34.98
N GLU A 71 -9.24 -56.29 36.08
CA GLU A 71 -9.11 -56.90 37.41
C GLU A 71 -9.60 -58.36 37.43
N ILE A 72 -10.73 -58.65 36.76
CA ILE A 72 -11.24 -60.02 36.58
C ILE A 72 -10.25 -60.87 35.76
N LEU A 73 -9.77 -60.38 34.61
CA LEU A 73 -8.80 -61.11 33.78
C LEU A 73 -7.46 -61.35 34.51
N GLN A 74 -7.03 -60.40 35.35
CA GLN A 74 -5.84 -60.54 36.19
C GLN A 74 -6.04 -61.64 37.25
N GLN A 75 -7.24 -61.75 37.83
CA GLN A 75 -7.59 -62.82 38.76
C GLN A 75 -7.66 -64.19 38.06
N GLU A 76 -8.35 -64.28 36.92
CA GLU A 76 -8.41 -65.50 36.09
C GLU A 76 -6.99 -65.99 35.73
N LEU A 77 -6.06 -65.08 35.40
CA LEU A 77 -4.65 -65.41 35.12
C LEU A 77 -3.90 -65.98 36.34
N ASN A 78 -4.10 -65.37 37.52
CA ASN A 78 -3.49 -65.84 38.78
C ASN A 78 -4.01 -67.22 39.22
N GLU A 79 -5.30 -67.49 38.99
CA GLU A 79 -5.91 -68.80 39.23
C GLU A 79 -5.34 -69.86 38.26
N ILE A 80 -5.12 -69.52 36.98
CA ILE A 80 -4.42 -70.39 36.02
C ILE A 80 -2.96 -70.65 36.44
N GLU A 81 -2.21 -69.63 36.86
CA GLU A 81 -0.83 -69.77 37.32
C GLU A 81 -0.66 -70.63 38.59
N THR A 82 -1.65 -70.61 39.49
CA THR A 82 -1.64 -71.44 40.69
C THR A 82 -2.07 -72.87 40.39
N HIS A 83 -3.05 -73.08 39.51
CA HIS A 83 -3.43 -74.42 39.03
C HIS A 83 -2.34 -75.10 38.19
N ALA A 84 -1.54 -74.35 37.41
CA ALA A 84 -0.43 -74.88 36.63
C ALA A 84 0.65 -75.57 37.50
N LYS A 85 0.79 -75.15 38.77
CA LYS A 85 1.81 -75.69 39.70
C LYS A 85 1.40 -77.01 40.39
N LEU A 86 0.18 -77.51 40.17
CA LEU A 86 -0.39 -78.66 40.90
C LEU A 86 -0.59 -79.97 40.09
N LYS A 87 -0.46 -79.97 38.76
CA LYS A 87 -0.71 -81.18 37.93
C LYS A 87 0.57 -81.85 37.43
N LYS A 88 1.15 -82.75 38.25
CA LYS A 88 2.22 -83.67 37.80
C LYS A 88 2.23 -85.02 38.52
N SER A 89 1.16 -85.82 38.40
CA SER A 89 1.20 -87.25 38.78
C SER A 89 0.14 -88.13 38.09
N ASN A 90 0.58 -89.34 37.75
CA ASN A 90 -0.15 -90.60 37.48
C ASN A 90 -1.13 -90.74 36.31
N SER A 91 -1.16 -91.98 35.81
CA SER A 91 -1.89 -92.48 34.64
C SER A 91 -2.89 -93.59 35.01
N ASN A 92 -3.61 -94.07 33.98
CA ASN A 92 -4.40 -95.31 33.88
C ASN A 92 -5.91 -95.21 34.18
N LYS A 93 -6.73 -95.36 33.12
CA LYS A 93 -7.60 -96.54 32.92
C LYS A 93 -8.23 -96.59 31.53
N ILE A 94 -8.00 -97.69 30.80
CA ILE A 94 -8.59 -97.96 29.47
C ILE A 94 -10.03 -98.49 29.65
N SER A 95 -10.89 -97.59 30.12
CA SER A 95 -12.35 -97.71 30.14
C SER A 95 -13.01 -96.33 30.01
N GLN A 96 -12.22 -95.26 30.19
CA GLN A 96 -12.67 -93.88 30.07
C GLN A 96 -12.78 -93.40 28.61
N ALA A 97 -12.25 -94.15 27.63
CA ALA A 97 -12.06 -93.70 26.25
C ALA A 97 -13.34 -93.20 25.54
N HIS A 98 -14.49 -93.85 25.72
CA HIS A 98 -15.74 -93.36 25.11
C HIS A 98 -16.27 -92.12 25.82
N ALA A 99 -16.42 -92.14 27.14
CA ALA A 99 -16.83 -90.96 27.91
C ALA A 99 -15.83 -89.78 27.78
N PHE A 100 -14.56 -90.06 27.53
CA PHE A 100 -13.53 -89.07 27.22
C PHE A 100 -13.68 -88.54 25.80
N ASN A 101 -13.94 -89.38 24.79
CA ASN A 101 -14.25 -88.91 23.43
C ASN A 101 -15.54 -88.09 23.40
N ASP A 102 -16.61 -88.51 24.07
CA ASP A 102 -17.88 -87.77 24.10
C ASP A 102 -17.70 -86.42 24.83
N ASN A 103 -16.94 -86.39 25.93
CA ASN A 103 -16.64 -85.16 26.66
C ASN A 103 -15.63 -84.26 25.91
N VAL A 104 -14.65 -84.82 25.18
CA VAL A 104 -13.74 -84.06 24.31
C VAL A 104 -14.47 -83.53 23.08
N LEU A 105 -15.39 -84.29 22.49
CA LEU A 105 -16.22 -83.84 21.38
C LEU A 105 -17.20 -82.75 21.83
N ALA A 106 -17.81 -82.89 23.00
CA ALA A 106 -18.60 -81.82 23.63
C ALA A 106 -17.74 -80.59 23.93
N GLN A 107 -16.51 -80.77 24.39
CA GLN A 107 -15.58 -79.67 24.69
C GLN A 107 -15.03 -79.00 23.41
N GLU A 108 -14.79 -79.73 22.32
CA GLU A 108 -14.51 -79.17 20.99
C GLU A 108 -15.72 -78.44 20.42
N LEU A 109 -16.94 -78.96 20.62
CA LEU A 109 -18.17 -78.30 20.20
C LEU A 109 -18.40 -77.00 20.97
N GLU A 110 -18.21 -77.01 22.30
CA GLU A 110 -18.28 -75.83 23.16
C GLU A 110 -17.19 -74.80 22.81
N GLN A 111 -15.96 -75.25 22.49
CA GLN A 111 -14.90 -74.38 21.97
C GLN A 111 -15.27 -73.79 20.61
N LYS A 112 -15.83 -74.57 19.67
CA LYS A 112 -16.31 -74.07 18.38
C LYS A 112 -17.46 -73.08 18.52
N ILE A 113 -18.38 -73.29 19.45
CA ILE A 113 -19.46 -72.34 19.78
C ILE A 113 -18.85 -71.04 20.32
N LYS A 114 -17.93 -71.10 21.30
CA LYS A 114 -17.25 -69.91 21.84
C LYS A 114 -16.39 -69.18 20.79
N GLN A 115 -15.79 -69.91 19.86
CA GLN A 115 -15.10 -69.32 18.70
C GLN A 115 -16.11 -68.63 17.77
N TYR A 116 -17.26 -69.25 17.47
CA TYR A 116 -18.32 -68.64 16.66
C TYR A 116 -18.88 -67.37 17.31
N GLU A 117 -19.19 -67.39 18.60
CA GLU A 117 -19.60 -66.21 19.38
C GLU A 117 -18.53 -65.10 19.34
N THR A 118 -17.26 -65.46 19.44
CA THR A 118 -16.14 -64.50 19.40
C THR A 118 -15.97 -63.90 18.00
N ILE A 119 -16.15 -64.71 16.95
CA ILE A 119 -16.13 -64.25 15.55
C ILE A 119 -17.34 -63.35 15.28
N GLN A 120 -18.55 -63.74 15.66
CA GLN A 120 -19.76 -62.90 15.50
C GLN A 120 -19.63 -61.58 16.26
N ARG A 121 -19.10 -61.60 17.49
CA ARG A 121 -18.81 -60.37 18.25
C ARG A 121 -17.77 -59.48 17.55
N ARG A 122 -16.77 -60.07 16.88
CA ARG A 122 -15.77 -59.31 16.12
C ARG A 122 -16.30 -58.79 14.79
N VAL A 123 -17.19 -59.52 14.12
CA VAL A 123 -17.92 -59.08 12.92
C VAL A 123 -18.80 -57.89 13.27
N TYR A 124 -19.62 -57.99 14.32
CA TYR A 124 -20.46 -56.89 14.80
C TYR A 124 -19.65 -55.61 15.14
N GLU A 125 -18.50 -55.75 15.80
CA GLU A 125 -17.61 -54.62 16.09
C GLU A 125 -17.01 -54.00 14.81
N LEU A 126 -16.73 -54.82 13.78
CA LEU A 126 -16.24 -54.34 12.48
C LEU A 126 -17.36 -53.66 11.67
N GLU A 127 -18.58 -54.20 11.68
CA GLU A 127 -19.76 -53.59 11.05
C GLU A 127 -20.08 -52.22 11.67
N LYS A 128 -20.01 -52.11 13.00
CA LYS A 128 -20.12 -50.85 13.73
C LYS A 128 -19.02 -49.87 13.32
N GLN A 129 -17.76 -50.31 13.29
CA GLN A 129 -16.64 -49.48 12.85
C GLN A 129 -16.77 -49.02 11.39
N ILE A 130 -17.29 -49.87 10.49
CA ILE A 130 -17.56 -49.48 9.09
C ILE A 130 -18.64 -48.39 9.05
N GLY A 131 -19.75 -48.54 9.78
CA GLY A 131 -20.80 -47.52 9.86
C GLY A 131 -20.31 -46.19 10.45
N GLU A 132 -19.42 -46.22 11.44
CA GLU A 132 -18.79 -45.02 12.01
C GLU A 132 -17.90 -44.31 10.96
N ASN A 133 -17.02 -45.06 10.28
CA ASN A 133 -16.19 -44.53 9.17
C ASN A 133 -17.04 -44.01 8.00
N GLU A 134 -18.16 -44.65 7.67
CA GLU A 134 -19.00 -44.26 6.54
C GLU A 134 -19.75 -42.95 6.80
N ASN A 135 -20.25 -42.76 8.03
CA ASN A 135 -20.76 -41.46 8.48
C ASN A 135 -19.67 -40.37 8.44
N GLU A 136 -18.44 -40.68 8.85
CA GLU A 136 -17.32 -39.74 8.80
C GLU A 136 -16.88 -39.41 7.35
N ARG A 137 -17.02 -40.35 6.40
CA ARG A 137 -16.85 -40.04 4.97
C ARG A 137 -17.98 -39.16 4.43
N LEU A 138 -19.21 -39.31 4.91
CA LEU A 138 -20.34 -38.44 4.53
C LEU A 138 -20.21 -37.00 5.07
N THR A 139 -19.74 -36.82 6.31
CA THR A 139 -19.46 -35.47 6.84
C THR A 139 -18.30 -34.81 6.10
N ASN A 140 -17.19 -35.53 5.87
CA ASN A 140 -16.06 -35.02 5.08
C ASN A 140 -16.45 -34.69 3.64
N ARG A 141 -17.32 -35.49 3.00
CA ARG A 141 -17.89 -35.20 1.66
C ARG A 141 -18.61 -33.85 1.64
N SER A 142 -19.46 -33.58 2.64
CA SER A 142 -20.19 -32.31 2.79
C SER A 142 -19.25 -31.11 3.00
N VAL A 143 -18.21 -31.27 3.82
CA VAL A 143 -17.20 -30.21 4.04
C VAL A 143 -16.41 -29.91 2.76
N ILE A 144 -16.01 -30.93 2.00
CA ILE A 144 -15.33 -30.76 0.70
C ILE A 144 -16.22 -30.01 -0.29
N GLU A 145 -17.52 -30.33 -0.35
CA GLU A 145 -18.49 -29.66 -1.23
C GLU A 145 -18.71 -28.18 -0.82
N GLN A 146 -18.76 -27.88 0.48
CA GLN A 146 -18.79 -26.50 0.98
C GLN A 146 -17.52 -25.71 0.62
N LEU A 147 -16.34 -26.31 0.77
CA LEU A 147 -15.06 -25.67 0.39
C LEU A 147 -14.95 -25.45 -1.12
N GLN A 148 -15.44 -26.39 -1.94
CA GLN A 148 -15.49 -26.23 -3.39
C GLN A 148 -16.42 -25.07 -3.81
N ASN A 149 -17.59 -24.94 -3.18
CA ASN A 149 -18.48 -23.81 -3.42
C ASN A 149 -17.86 -22.47 -2.99
N GLN A 150 -17.21 -22.40 -1.82
CA GLN A 150 -16.49 -21.19 -1.38
C GLN A 150 -15.34 -20.80 -2.32
N MET A 151 -14.59 -21.78 -2.85
CA MET A 151 -13.56 -21.50 -3.86
C MET A 151 -14.16 -20.97 -5.17
N ALA A 152 -15.31 -21.50 -5.61
CA ALA A 152 -16.01 -21.02 -6.80
C ALA A 152 -16.53 -19.57 -6.62
N GLU A 153 -17.18 -19.27 -5.49
CA GLU A 153 -17.64 -17.92 -5.14
C GLU A 153 -16.46 -16.92 -5.07
N MET A 154 -15.33 -17.34 -4.49
CA MET A 154 -14.11 -16.53 -4.40
C MET A 154 -13.50 -16.26 -5.79
N GLN A 155 -13.44 -17.27 -6.66
CA GLN A 155 -12.98 -17.13 -8.04
C GLN A 155 -13.89 -16.20 -8.86
N GLU A 156 -15.21 -16.34 -8.73
CA GLU A 156 -16.15 -15.47 -9.45
C GLU A 156 -16.04 -14.01 -8.94
N SER A 157 -15.92 -13.82 -7.62
CA SER A 157 -15.69 -12.50 -7.00
C SER A 157 -14.40 -11.85 -7.52
N HIS A 158 -13.30 -12.60 -7.59
CA HIS A 158 -12.04 -12.12 -8.17
C HIS A 158 -12.18 -11.75 -9.65
N GLN A 159 -12.93 -12.52 -10.45
CA GLN A 159 -13.15 -12.20 -11.85
C GLN A 159 -14.00 -10.94 -12.02
N ARG A 160 -15.10 -10.79 -11.27
CA ARG A 160 -15.92 -9.55 -11.28
C ARG A 160 -15.08 -8.32 -10.95
N ALA A 161 -14.24 -8.40 -9.91
CA ALA A 161 -13.34 -7.30 -9.54
C ALA A 161 -12.31 -6.99 -10.63
N ARG A 162 -11.77 -8.00 -11.31
CA ARG A 162 -10.83 -7.85 -12.43
C ARG A 162 -11.49 -7.13 -13.62
N ASP A 163 -12.71 -7.51 -13.96
CA ASP A 163 -13.49 -6.89 -15.04
C ASP A 163 -13.85 -5.42 -14.72
N GLU A 164 -14.12 -5.12 -13.44
CA GLU A 164 -14.33 -3.77 -12.93
C GLU A 164 -13.05 -2.90 -13.00
N TYR A 165 -11.90 -3.44 -12.59
CA TYR A 165 -10.61 -2.75 -12.75
C TYR A 165 -10.27 -2.47 -14.22
N GLU A 166 -10.47 -3.42 -15.13
CA GLU A 166 -10.19 -3.22 -16.55
C GLU A 166 -11.15 -2.20 -17.19
N ARG A 167 -12.40 -2.14 -16.70
CA ARG A 167 -13.36 -1.09 -17.08
C ARG A 167 -12.91 0.30 -16.61
N ILE A 168 -12.52 0.44 -15.34
CA ILE A 168 -12.03 1.72 -14.77
C ILE A 168 -10.77 2.19 -15.51
N PHE A 169 -9.83 1.28 -15.80
CA PHE A 169 -8.62 1.60 -16.57
C PHE A 169 -8.94 2.13 -17.98
N LYS A 170 -9.91 1.54 -18.68
CA LYS A 170 -10.38 2.02 -19.99
C LYS A 170 -11.05 3.39 -19.90
N GLN A 171 -11.81 3.66 -18.84
CA GLN A 171 -12.42 4.97 -18.60
C GLN A 171 -11.36 6.05 -18.34
N LEU A 172 -10.42 5.80 -17.42
CA LEU A 172 -9.31 6.72 -17.12
C LEU A 172 -8.43 7.01 -18.34
N LYS A 173 -8.21 6.03 -19.22
CA LYS A 173 -7.49 6.24 -20.49
C LYS A 173 -8.25 7.18 -21.43
N GLN A 174 -9.55 6.96 -21.62
CA GLN A 174 -10.40 7.83 -22.45
C GLN A 174 -10.51 9.25 -21.87
N GLU A 175 -10.53 9.39 -20.55
CA GLU A 175 -10.59 10.68 -19.86
C GLU A 175 -9.27 11.45 -19.99
N ASN A 176 -8.11 10.77 -19.92
CA ASN A 176 -6.81 11.37 -20.24
C ASN A 176 -6.68 11.77 -21.72
N GLU A 177 -7.18 10.95 -22.65
CA GLU A 177 -7.22 11.30 -24.08
C GLU A 177 -8.09 12.54 -24.33
N LEU A 178 -9.28 12.60 -23.71
CA LEU A 178 -10.18 13.76 -23.77
C LEU A 178 -9.57 15.02 -23.15
N LEU A 179 -8.94 14.91 -21.98
CA LEU A 179 -8.33 16.04 -21.27
C LEU A 179 -7.15 16.62 -22.06
N ASN A 180 -6.33 15.79 -22.70
CA ASN A 180 -5.27 16.26 -23.59
C ASN A 180 -5.84 16.99 -24.83
N GLU A 181 -6.93 16.48 -25.42
CA GLU A 181 -7.60 17.18 -26.53
C GLU A 181 -8.21 18.52 -26.07
N GLN A 182 -8.77 18.60 -24.86
CA GLN A 182 -9.30 19.84 -24.27
C GLN A 182 -8.20 20.86 -23.94
N VAL A 183 -7.08 20.44 -23.35
CA VAL A 183 -5.92 21.33 -23.08
C VAL A 183 -5.36 21.88 -24.40
N LYS A 184 -5.25 21.04 -25.42
CA LYS A 184 -4.83 21.44 -26.77
C LYS A 184 -5.82 22.40 -27.44
N GLN A 185 -7.13 22.15 -27.30
CA GLN A 185 -8.18 23.07 -27.77
C GLN A 185 -8.09 24.41 -27.05
N HIS A 186 -8.01 24.44 -25.72
CA HIS A 186 -7.86 25.69 -24.97
C HIS A 186 -6.57 26.44 -25.28
N LEU A 187 -5.44 25.77 -25.55
CA LEU A 187 -4.22 26.43 -26.03
C LEU A 187 -4.43 27.13 -27.39
N THR A 188 -5.15 26.49 -28.32
CA THR A 188 -5.51 27.11 -29.60
C THR A 188 -6.57 28.21 -29.47
N GLU A 189 -7.56 28.04 -28.59
CA GLU A 189 -8.61 29.03 -28.33
C GLU A 189 -8.04 30.25 -27.61
N GLN A 190 -7.14 30.07 -26.65
CA GLN A 190 -6.44 31.16 -25.96
C GLN A 190 -5.55 31.94 -26.94
N SER A 191 -4.86 31.23 -27.84
CA SER A 191 -4.12 31.84 -28.95
C SER A 191 -5.02 32.62 -29.93
N SER A 192 -6.29 32.25 -30.07
CA SER A 192 -7.27 32.95 -30.93
C SER A 192 -8.05 34.07 -30.23
N SER A 193 -8.26 33.99 -28.91
CA SER A 193 -9.07 34.95 -28.14
C SER A 193 -8.25 36.13 -27.62
N VAL A 194 -6.93 35.96 -27.48
CA VAL A 194 -5.97 37.09 -27.38
C VAL A 194 -6.02 37.97 -28.63
N VAL A 195 -6.45 37.45 -29.79
CA VAL A 195 -6.61 38.19 -31.05
C VAL A 195 -8.01 38.84 -31.17
N SER A 196 -8.94 38.62 -30.23
CA SER A 196 -10.33 39.12 -30.32
C SER A 196 -10.80 39.94 -29.10
N SER A 197 -9.89 40.34 -28.21
CA SER A 197 -10.22 40.96 -26.91
C SER A 197 -9.72 42.41 -26.80
N GLN A 198 -10.42 43.31 -27.50
CA GLN A 198 -10.34 44.79 -27.52
C GLN A 198 -9.26 45.51 -26.66
N GLU A 199 -8.00 45.53 -27.11
CA GLU A 199 -7.09 46.69 -27.00
C GLU A 199 -6.29 46.89 -28.30
N ASP A 200 -7.00 46.82 -29.44
CA ASP A 200 -6.41 47.02 -30.78
C ASP A 200 -5.75 48.40 -30.94
N THR A 201 -4.41 48.43 -30.94
CA THR A 201 -3.51 49.32 -31.74
C THR A 201 -2.06 49.32 -31.27
N LYS A 202 -1.70 48.73 -30.11
CA LYS A 202 -0.33 48.79 -29.56
C LYS A 202 0.52 47.53 -29.73
N THR A 203 -0.04 46.47 -30.28
CA THR A 203 0.63 45.19 -30.57
C THR A 203 0.81 44.94 -32.06
N THR A 204 1.10 45.99 -32.83
CA THR A 204 2.09 45.86 -33.91
C THR A 204 3.34 45.21 -33.31
N ASP A 205 3.87 44.19 -33.96
CA ASP A 205 4.71 43.16 -33.34
C ASP A 205 5.79 43.73 -32.40
N PHE A 206 6.03 43.10 -31.25
CA PHE A 206 7.16 43.48 -30.39
C PHE A 206 8.48 43.43 -31.17
N ALA A 207 8.62 42.46 -32.09
CA ALA A 207 9.74 42.37 -33.02
C ALA A 207 9.80 43.54 -34.02
N GLU A 208 8.66 44.06 -34.49
CA GLU A 208 8.58 45.23 -35.38
C GLU A 208 8.98 46.50 -34.62
N LEU A 209 8.41 46.74 -33.43
CA LEU A 209 8.76 47.88 -32.57
C LEU A 209 10.23 47.87 -32.14
N PHE A 210 10.77 46.70 -31.79
CA PHE A 210 12.18 46.50 -31.48
C PHE A 210 13.08 46.75 -32.70
N SER A 211 12.68 46.27 -33.89
CA SER A 211 13.38 46.55 -35.15
C SER A 211 13.37 48.05 -35.50
N MET A 212 12.24 48.73 -35.30
CA MET A 212 12.13 50.19 -35.45
C MET A 212 13.03 50.96 -34.48
N PHE A 213 13.17 50.49 -33.23
CA PHE A 213 14.11 51.06 -32.26
C PHE A 213 15.56 50.90 -32.72
N VAL A 214 16.00 49.67 -33.04
CA VAL A 214 17.38 49.41 -33.50
C VAL A 214 17.70 50.24 -34.75
N SER A 215 16.79 50.27 -35.72
CA SER A 215 16.96 51.08 -36.94
C SER A 215 16.91 52.59 -36.69
N SER A 216 16.37 53.05 -35.55
CA SER A 216 16.44 54.46 -35.15
C SER A 216 17.79 54.79 -34.50
N CYS A 217 18.32 53.89 -33.67
CA CYS A 217 19.67 53.98 -33.10
C CYS A 217 20.75 54.03 -34.20
N GLU A 218 20.68 53.13 -35.20
CA GLU A 218 21.59 53.10 -36.35
C GLU A 218 21.61 54.44 -37.12
N LYS A 219 20.45 55.06 -37.34
CA LYS A 219 20.33 56.36 -38.02
C LYS A 219 20.94 57.48 -37.20
N VAL A 220 20.64 57.56 -35.90
CA VAL A 220 21.21 58.59 -35.01
C VAL A 220 22.73 58.45 -34.90
N LEU A 221 23.24 57.22 -34.78
CA LEU A 221 24.68 56.93 -34.79
C LEU A 221 25.36 57.43 -36.08
N ALA A 222 24.77 57.19 -37.25
CA ALA A 222 25.32 57.65 -38.53
C ALA A 222 25.36 59.18 -38.66
N PHE A 223 24.35 59.90 -38.15
CA PHE A 223 24.38 61.37 -38.10
C PHE A 223 25.36 61.92 -37.07
N ALA A 224 25.45 61.31 -35.89
CA ALA A 224 26.34 61.76 -34.82
C ALA A 224 27.82 61.59 -35.16
N ILE A 225 28.22 60.45 -35.73
CA ILE A 225 29.58 60.23 -36.25
C ILE A 225 29.94 61.30 -37.29
N LYS A 226 28.97 61.70 -38.14
CA LYS A 226 29.21 62.75 -39.13
C LYS A 226 29.36 64.14 -38.49
N SER A 227 28.51 64.51 -37.54
CA SER A 227 28.64 65.80 -36.81
C SER A 227 30.01 65.94 -36.13
N VAL A 228 30.53 64.84 -35.58
CA VAL A 228 31.86 64.79 -34.94
C VAL A 228 33.03 64.85 -35.93
N CYS A 229 32.80 64.61 -37.23
CA CYS A 229 33.83 64.66 -38.28
C CYS A 229 33.85 65.96 -39.12
N ASP A 230 32.80 66.78 -39.11
CA ASP A 230 32.73 68.02 -39.90
C ASP A 230 33.49 69.18 -39.19
N GLU A 231 34.82 69.27 -39.40
CA GLU A 231 35.75 70.18 -38.72
C GLU A 231 35.44 71.69 -38.89
N PRO A 232 35.38 72.50 -37.80
CA PRO A 232 35.31 73.97 -37.88
C PRO A 232 36.67 74.59 -38.25
N LYS A 233 36.97 74.66 -39.55
CA LYS A 233 38.23 75.21 -40.08
C LYS A 233 38.32 76.75 -40.01
N SER A 234 38.59 77.24 -38.82
CA SER A 234 38.87 78.65 -38.51
C SER A 234 40.35 78.99 -38.71
N ASN A 235 40.73 79.48 -39.90
CA ASN A 235 42.11 79.91 -40.20
C ASN A 235 42.52 81.25 -39.52
N THR A 236 41.69 81.83 -38.65
CA THR A 236 41.94 83.09 -37.95
C THR A 236 41.27 83.08 -36.57
N SER A 237 42.04 82.90 -35.50
CA SER A 237 41.50 82.84 -34.13
C SER A 237 42.52 83.25 -33.05
N SER A 238 42.02 83.64 -31.89
CA SER A 238 42.78 84.02 -30.70
C SER A 238 43.22 82.79 -29.87
N GLU A 239 44.28 82.93 -29.07
CA GLU A 239 44.85 81.91 -28.17
C GLU A 239 43.79 81.25 -27.24
N ASN A 240 42.82 82.04 -26.78
CA ASN A 240 41.68 81.54 -25.99
C ASN A 240 40.75 80.62 -26.80
N GLN A 241 40.55 80.87 -28.09
CA GLN A 241 39.68 80.06 -28.96
C GLN A 241 40.38 78.75 -29.35
N GLU A 242 41.68 78.79 -29.65
CA GLU A 242 42.50 77.60 -29.89
C GLU A 242 42.46 76.62 -28.70
N THR A 243 42.53 77.17 -27.48
CA THR A 243 42.35 76.41 -26.23
C THR A 243 40.96 75.76 -26.10
N ILE A 244 39.90 76.37 -26.64
CA ILE A 244 38.54 75.78 -26.62
C ILE A 244 38.40 74.71 -27.71
N TYR A 245 38.91 74.94 -28.92
CA TYR A 245 38.96 73.92 -29.97
C TYR A 245 39.74 72.67 -29.55
N GLU A 246 40.84 72.82 -28.79
CA GLU A 246 41.59 71.67 -28.27
C GLU A 246 40.77 70.84 -27.25
N LYS A 247 39.95 71.49 -26.41
CA LYS A 247 39.00 70.80 -25.51
C LYS A 247 37.91 70.07 -26.30
N ILE A 248 37.30 70.73 -27.29
CA ILE A 248 36.28 70.12 -28.15
C ILE A 248 36.85 68.92 -28.90
N ASN A 249 38.07 68.99 -29.43
CA ASN A 249 38.73 67.87 -30.08
C ASN A 249 39.01 66.70 -29.11
N LYS A 250 39.40 66.96 -27.85
CA LYS A 250 39.52 65.93 -26.81
C LYS A 250 38.17 65.27 -26.50
N LEU A 251 37.10 66.06 -26.43
CA LEU A 251 35.74 65.60 -26.14
C LEU A 251 35.12 64.82 -27.32
N ASN A 252 35.36 65.25 -28.56
CA ASN A 252 35.01 64.52 -29.78
C ASN A 252 35.65 63.13 -29.84
N ASN A 253 36.90 62.99 -29.37
CA ASN A 253 37.56 61.68 -29.26
C ASN A 253 36.89 60.77 -28.21
N VAL A 254 36.41 61.32 -27.09
CA VAL A 254 35.64 60.57 -26.08
C VAL A 254 34.26 60.17 -26.61
N LEU A 255 33.54 61.10 -27.25
CA LEU A 255 32.25 60.84 -27.90
C LEU A 255 32.37 59.75 -28.97
N ASN A 256 33.39 59.78 -29.82
CA ASN A 256 33.67 58.71 -30.79
C ASN A 256 33.86 57.34 -30.12
N GLN A 257 34.57 57.27 -28.99
CA GLN A 257 34.73 56.01 -28.24
C GLN A 257 33.40 55.52 -27.65
N LEU A 258 32.56 56.42 -27.13
CA LEU A 258 31.23 56.10 -26.63
C LEU A 258 30.28 55.64 -27.75
N PHE A 259 30.31 56.28 -28.91
CA PHE A 259 29.53 55.87 -30.09
C PHE A 259 29.95 54.50 -30.63
N GLN A 260 31.25 54.18 -30.66
CA GLN A 260 31.74 52.84 -30.99
C GLN A 260 31.31 51.79 -29.95
N ARG A 261 31.31 52.15 -28.66
CA ARG A 261 30.81 51.29 -27.57
C ARG A 261 29.31 51.03 -27.70
N TRP A 262 28.52 52.03 -28.12
CA TRP A 262 27.09 51.88 -28.41
C TRP A 262 26.85 50.98 -29.63
N ALA A 263 27.61 51.14 -30.71
CA ALA A 263 27.51 50.28 -31.90
C ALA A 263 27.71 48.79 -31.58
N ASN A 264 28.71 48.47 -30.76
CA ASN A 264 28.96 47.10 -30.30
C ASN A 264 27.81 46.53 -29.46
N ASN A 265 27.25 47.35 -28.57
CA ASN A 265 26.09 47.00 -27.74
C ASN A 265 24.83 46.73 -28.59
N LEU A 266 24.60 47.51 -29.64
CA LEU A 266 23.51 47.29 -30.60
C LEU A 266 23.67 45.98 -31.40
N SER A 267 24.90 45.59 -31.77
CA SER A 267 25.15 44.29 -32.42
C SER A 267 24.79 43.12 -31.50
N GLN A 268 25.25 43.17 -30.25
CA GLN A 268 24.92 42.16 -29.22
C GLN A 268 23.40 42.06 -28.99
N LEU A 269 22.70 43.20 -28.92
CA LEU A 269 21.24 43.25 -28.76
C LEU A 269 20.50 42.61 -29.96
N ARG A 270 21.02 42.81 -31.17
CA ARG A 270 20.48 42.22 -32.41
C ARG A 270 20.76 40.71 -32.49
N GLU A 271 21.96 40.27 -32.18
CA GLU A 271 22.37 38.86 -32.21
C GLU A 271 21.59 38.02 -31.18
N THR A 272 21.42 38.53 -29.96
CA THR A 272 20.64 37.88 -28.90
C THR A 272 19.15 37.81 -29.24
N ALA A 273 18.55 38.88 -29.77
CA ALA A 273 17.16 38.87 -30.21
C ALA A 273 16.90 37.88 -31.36
N VAL A 274 17.78 37.80 -32.35
CA VAL A 274 17.67 36.82 -33.45
C VAL A 274 17.79 35.38 -32.91
N ALA A 275 18.67 35.12 -31.94
CA ALA A 275 18.80 33.81 -31.32
C ALA A 275 17.54 33.35 -30.54
N ILE A 276 16.74 34.29 -30.00
CA ILE A 276 15.43 33.96 -29.39
C ILE A 276 14.37 33.72 -30.48
N ILE A 277 14.35 34.51 -31.55
CA ILE A 277 13.39 34.35 -32.66
C ILE A 277 13.63 33.04 -33.44
N GLN A 278 14.87 32.56 -33.47
CA GLN A 278 15.26 31.29 -34.11
C GLN A 278 15.21 30.07 -33.16
N PHE A 279 14.64 30.20 -31.95
CA PHE A 279 14.57 29.13 -30.97
C PHE A 279 13.55 28.06 -31.39
N ASP A 280 14.03 26.90 -31.85
CA ASP A 280 13.18 25.82 -32.35
C ASP A 280 12.45 25.06 -31.22
N SER A 281 11.26 24.57 -31.55
CA SER A 281 10.29 23.90 -30.68
C SER A 281 10.66 22.45 -30.32
N SER A 282 11.86 21.97 -30.67
CA SER A 282 12.30 20.57 -30.62
C SER A 282 12.72 20.06 -29.23
N LEU A 283 11.86 20.30 -28.23
CA LEU A 283 11.62 19.50 -27.02
C LEU A 283 12.80 19.11 -26.09
N GLN A 284 14.03 19.60 -26.28
CA GLN A 284 15.19 19.16 -25.48
C GLN A 284 16.13 20.28 -24.97
N THR A 285 15.82 21.55 -25.24
CA THR A 285 16.52 22.73 -24.70
C THR A 285 15.69 23.37 -23.59
N THR A 286 16.24 23.45 -22.38
CA THR A 286 15.47 23.80 -21.16
C THR A 286 15.08 25.28 -21.08
N VAL A 287 14.03 25.57 -20.31
CA VAL A 287 13.58 26.93 -19.96
C VAL A 287 14.73 27.81 -19.45
N GLU A 288 15.69 27.19 -18.74
CA GLU A 288 16.93 27.82 -18.24
C GLU A 288 17.78 28.47 -19.36
N GLN A 289 17.78 27.92 -20.58
CA GLN A 289 18.49 28.52 -21.72
C GLN A 289 17.79 29.78 -22.25
N LEU A 290 16.45 29.75 -22.29
CA LEU A 290 15.63 30.91 -22.67
C LEU A 290 15.72 32.01 -21.58
N GLN A 291 15.74 31.62 -20.30
CA GLN A 291 16.04 32.54 -19.20
C GLN A 291 17.42 33.18 -19.31
N ALA A 292 18.46 32.39 -19.63
CA ALA A 292 19.81 32.91 -19.83
C ALA A 292 19.85 33.97 -20.96
N LYS A 293 19.14 33.74 -22.08
CA LYS A 293 19.03 34.71 -23.18
C LYS A 293 18.21 35.96 -22.82
N ILE A 294 17.16 35.83 -22.00
CA ILE A 294 16.42 36.99 -21.46
C ILE A 294 17.32 37.83 -20.53
N ILE A 295 18.11 37.19 -19.67
CA ILE A 295 19.09 37.87 -18.81
C ILE A 295 20.14 38.62 -19.65
N GLU A 296 20.64 37.99 -20.72
CA GLU A 296 21.62 38.58 -21.65
C GLU A 296 21.10 39.85 -22.33
N ILE A 297 19.84 39.85 -22.80
CA ILE A 297 19.19 41.06 -23.35
C ILE A 297 19.03 42.15 -22.28
N LEU A 298 18.65 41.79 -21.05
CA LEU A 298 18.50 42.76 -19.96
C LEU A 298 19.83 43.39 -19.52
N THR A 299 20.93 42.64 -19.49
CA THR A 299 22.26 43.21 -19.22
C THR A 299 22.78 44.06 -20.39
N THR A 300 22.40 43.70 -21.62
CA THR A 300 22.68 44.52 -22.82
C THR A 300 21.98 45.87 -22.74
N PHE A 301 20.68 45.91 -22.41
CA PHE A 301 19.94 47.15 -22.17
C PHE A 301 20.44 47.95 -20.95
N GLN A 302 20.84 47.29 -19.87
CA GLN A 302 21.45 47.99 -18.74
C GLN A 302 22.79 48.65 -19.13
N THR A 303 23.51 48.06 -20.09
CA THR A 303 24.76 48.61 -20.62
C THR A 303 24.51 49.79 -21.58
N GLY A 304 23.50 49.71 -22.45
CA GLY A 304 23.11 50.80 -23.36
C GLY A 304 22.67 52.06 -22.60
N ALA A 305 21.83 51.91 -21.58
CA ALA A 305 21.40 53.00 -20.70
C ALA A 305 22.57 53.74 -20.00
N ILE A 306 23.64 53.03 -19.63
CA ILE A 306 24.87 53.65 -19.09
C ILE A 306 25.56 54.46 -20.20
N ILE A 307 25.69 53.91 -21.40
CA ILE A 307 26.33 54.59 -22.53
C ILE A 307 25.52 55.83 -22.95
N HIS A 308 24.19 55.81 -22.89
CA HIS A 308 23.36 57.00 -23.14
C HIS A 308 23.54 58.09 -22.07
N CYS A 309 23.73 57.72 -20.81
CA CYS A 309 24.04 58.66 -19.73
C CYS A 309 25.41 59.32 -19.93
N ASP A 310 26.43 58.51 -20.25
CA ASP A 310 27.77 59.00 -20.61
C ASP A 310 27.71 59.92 -21.85
N LEU A 311 26.97 59.52 -22.89
CA LEU A 311 26.80 60.32 -24.11
C LEU A 311 26.09 61.63 -23.82
N ASP A 312 24.94 61.63 -23.15
CA ASP A 312 24.20 62.88 -22.83
C ASP A 312 25.13 63.88 -22.16
N LYS A 313 25.81 63.47 -21.07
CA LYS A 313 26.74 64.34 -20.37
C LYS A 313 27.81 64.94 -21.29
N ASN A 314 28.58 64.10 -21.98
CA ASN A 314 29.70 64.56 -22.83
C ASN A 314 29.21 65.42 -24.02
N TYR A 315 27.97 65.22 -24.48
CA TYR A 315 27.41 65.96 -25.60
C TYR A 315 26.81 67.32 -25.16
N ASN A 316 26.27 67.45 -23.94
CA ASN A 316 25.96 68.76 -23.35
C ASN A 316 27.25 69.54 -23.03
N ASP A 317 28.30 68.87 -22.53
CA ASP A 317 29.62 69.49 -22.29
C ASP A 317 30.22 70.05 -23.61
N LYS A 318 30.02 69.36 -24.75
CA LYS A 318 30.39 69.84 -26.11
C LYS A 318 29.57 71.07 -26.50
N LEU A 319 28.25 71.00 -26.36
CA LEU A 319 27.33 72.08 -26.72
C LEU A 319 27.65 73.38 -25.97
N CYS A 320 27.99 73.30 -24.67
CA CYS A 320 28.44 74.44 -23.87
C CYS A 320 29.70 75.10 -24.44
N LEU A 321 30.73 74.32 -24.79
CA LEU A 321 31.97 74.84 -25.37
C LEU A 321 31.77 75.43 -26.78
N GLU A 322 30.82 74.91 -27.55
CA GLU A 322 30.45 75.49 -28.85
C GLU A 322 29.65 76.79 -28.72
N TYR A 323 28.84 76.95 -27.67
CA TYR A 323 28.18 78.24 -27.39
C TYR A 323 29.15 79.32 -26.88
N GLU A 324 30.25 78.95 -26.21
CA GLU A 324 31.36 79.89 -25.92
C GLU A 324 32.05 80.37 -27.22
N LEU A 325 32.12 79.51 -28.25
CA LEU A 325 32.60 79.85 -29.58
C LEU A 325 31.51 80.53 -30.41
N THR A 326 31.30 81.83 -30.17
CA THR A 326 30.35 82.73 -30.89
C THR A 326 30.55 82.85 -32.42
N ALA A 327 31.46 82.09 -33.01
CA ALA A 327 31.68 81.96 -34.46
C ALA A 327 31.37 80.54 -35.01
N SER A 328 30.91 79.60 -34.18
CA SER A 328 30.44 78.28 -34.64
C SER A 328 29.21 78.46 -35.56
N PRO A 329 29.12 77.77 -36.71
CA PRO A 329 27.96 77.89 -37.58
C PRO A 329 26.71 77.32 -36.89
N VAL A 330 25.66 78.14 -36.77
CA VAL A 330 24.38 77.80 -36.08
C VAL A 330 23.79 76.45 -36.52
N HIS A 331 24.06 76.01 -37.75
CA HIS A 331 23.70 74.68 -38.23
C HIS A 331 24.27 73.52 -37.39
N LEU A 332 25.53 73.62 -36.92
CA LEU A 332 26.15 72.59 -36.07
C LEU A 332 25.44 72.51 -34.72
N THR A 333 25.28 73.64 -34.03
CA THR A 333 24.62 73.67 -32.71
C THR A 333 23.18 73.16 -32.79
N THR A 334 22.41 73.53 -33.82
CA THR A 334 21.06 72.98 -34.03
C THR A 334 21.06 71.49 -34.37
N THR A 335 22.06 70.99 -35.10
CA THR A 335 22.21 69.54 -35.37
C THR A 335 22.49 68.77 -34.08
N ASP A 336 23.35 69.35 -33.22
CA ASP A 336 23.77 68.77 -31.97
C ASP A 336 22.68 68.78 -30.88
N GLU A 337 21.86 69.84 -30.82
CA GLU A 337 20.62 69.85 -30.02
C GLU A 337 19.63 68.76 -30.48
N CYS A 338 19.50 68.53 -31.79
CA CYS A 338 18.66 67.47 -32.33
C CYS A 338 19.17 66.07 -31.97
N ILE A 339 20.50 65.86 -31.97
CA ILE A 339 21.12 64.60 -31.57
C ILE A 339 20.92 64.35 -30.06
N LEU A 340 21.12 65.37 -29.21
CA LEU A 340 20.80 65.30 -27.78
C LEU A 340 19.33 64.95 -27.51
N ALA A 341 18.40 65.61 -28.20
CA ALA A 341 16.96 65.32 -28.08
C ALA A 341 16.61 63.89 -28.52
N ALA A 342 17.26 63.39 -29.58
CA ALA A 342 17.09 62.01 -30.05
C ALA A 342 17.65 60.98 -29.05
N LEU A 343 18.86 61.19 -28.53
CA LEU A 343 19.49 60.30 -27.53
C LEU A 343 18.63 60.19 -26.25
N ARG A 344 18.15 61.32 -25.72
CA ARG A 344 17.25 61.35 -24.55
C ARG A 344 15.96 60.57 -24.78
N LYS A 345 15.39 60.65 -25.98
CA LYS A 345 14.18 59.89 -26.35
C LYS A 345 14.46 58.40 -26.53
N LEU A 346 15.60 58.04 -27.13
CA LEU A 346 16.04 56.64 -27.25
C LEU A 346 16.25 56.00 -25.87
N ALA A 347 16.94 56.66 -24.95
CA ALA A 347 17.13 56.18 -23.57
C ALA A 347 15.80 55.90 -22.85
N SER A 348 14.79 56.74 -23.05
CA SER A 348 13.45 56.53 -22.49
C SER A 348 12.74 55.31 -23.08
N HIS A 349 12.83 55.09 -24.40
CA HIS A 349 12.31 53.87 -25.03
C HIS A 349 13.08 52.61 -24.60
N GLU A 350 14.40 52.72 -24.41
CA GLU A 350 15.27 51.64 -23.95
C GLU A 350 14.89 51.18 -22.53
N GLN A 351 14.65 52.12 -21.62
CA GLN A 351 14.17 51.84 -20.26
C GLN A 351 12.81 51.12 -20.27
N LEU A 352 11.89 51.51 -21.15
CA LEU A 352 10.56 50.89 -21.27
C LEU A 352 10.62 49.44 -21.77
N MET A 353 11.44 49.15 -22.79
CA MET A 353 11.64 47.77 -23.26
C MET A 353 12.31 46.91 -22.18
N ALA A 354 13.32 47.44 -21.50
CA ALA A 354 13.98 46.76 -20.39
C ALA A 354 13.03 46.52 -19.19
N GLN A 355 11.99 47.33 -19.00
CA GLN A 355 10.94 47.08 -18.00
C GLN A 355 10.04 45.92 -18.44
N LEU A 356 9.46 46.01 -19.65
CA LEU A 356 8.55 44.99 -20.22
C LEU A 356 9.18 43.59 -20.21
N ILE A 357 10.47 43.48 -20.53
CA ILE A 357 11.19 42.19 -20.53
C ILE A 357 11.39 41.65 -19.10
N ARG A 358 11.58 42.51 -18.08
CA ARG A 358 11.68 42.09 -16.66
C ARG A 358 10.34 41.62 -16.09
N GLU A 359 9.24 42.24 -16.48
CA GLU A 359 7.89 41.83 -16.10
C GLU A 359 7.59 40.43 -16.67
N ASN A 360 7.89 40.20 -17.94
CA ASN A 360 7.79 38.87 -18.58
C ASN A 360 8.74 37.83 -17.98
N GLN A 361 9.99 38.22 -17.64
CA GLN A 361 10.96 37.33 -16.98
C GLN A 361 10.42 36.81 -15.64
N THR A 362 9.77 37.68 -14.86
CA THR A 362 9.20 37.32 -13.55
C THR A 362 8.09 36.29 -13.71
N TYR A 363 7.18 36.50 -14.66
CA TYR A 363 6.09 35.55 -14.95
C TYR A 363 6.62 34.17 -15.39
N LEU A 364 7.62 34.14 -16.27
CA LEU A 364 8.25 32.90 -16.73
C LEU A 364 8.90 32.13 -15.56
N PHE A 365 9.64 32.81 -14.68
CA PHE A 365 10.26 32.21 -13.50
C PHE A 365 9.22 31.65 -12.52
N GLU A 366 8.14 32.39 -12.24
CA GLU A 366 7.03 31.89 -11.40
C GLU A 366 6.27 30.71 -12.03
N SER A 367 6.20 30.64 -13.36
CA SER A 367 5.57 29.50 -14.07
C SER A 367 6.43 28.24 -13.98
N GLU A 368 7.74 28.34 -14.22
CA GLU A 368 8.66 27.22 -14.16
C GLU A 368 8.80 26.69 -12.71
N LYS A 369 8.91 27.60 -11.73
CA LYS A 369 8.96 27.23 -10.32
C LYS A 369 7.74 26.38 -9.93
N ARG A 370 6.52 26.84 -10.24
CA ARG A 370 5.29 26.09 -9.95
C ARG A 370 5.25 24.75 -10.68
N HIS A 371 5.77 24.66 -11.90
CA HIS A 371 5.85 23.41 -12.64
C HIS A 371 6.82 22.42 -11.97
N LYS A 372 8.02 22.85 -11.59
CA LYS A 372 9.01 22.04 -10.85
C LYS A 372 8.47 21.59 -9.48
N GLU A 373 7.78 22.46 -8.74
CA GLU A 373 7.10 22.12 -7.48
C GLU A 373 5.99 21.07 -7.69
N THR A 374 5.10 21.27 -8.67
CA THR A 374 4.01 20.32 -9.00
C THR A 374 4.53 18.95 -9.44
N LEU A 375 5.62 18.92 -10.22
CA LEU A 375 6.24 17.67 -10.67
C LEU A 375 6.80 16.90 -9.48
N GLN A 376 7.50 17.59 -8.56
CA GLN A 376 8.11 16.98 -7.38
C GLN A 376 7.07 16.49 -6.36
N GLU A 377 5.94 17.20 -6.20
CA GLU A 377 4.79 16.70 -5.43
C GLU A 377 4.18 15.45 -6.08
N GLY A 378 4.03 15.44 -7.42
CA GLY A 378 3.53 14.30 -8.18
C GLY A 378 4.42 13.06 -8.06
N GLU A 379 5.73 13.21 -8.24
CA GLU A 379 6.71 12.12 -8.07
C GLU A 379 6.71 11.60 -6.63
N SER A 380 6.67 12.48 -5.63
CA SER A 380 6.62 12.09 -4.21
C SER A 380 5.33 11.32 -3.88
N ALA A 381 4.18 11.76 -4.40
CA ALA A 381 2.91 11.07 -4.24
C ALA A 381 2.93 9.69 -4.92
N LEU A 382 3.49 9.59 -6.13
CA LEU A 382 3.62 8.32 -6.86
C LEU A 382 4.54 7.33 -6.12
N MET A 383 5.65 7.81 -5.57
CA MET A 383 6.62 7.00 -4.83
C MET A 383 6.02 6.46 -3.53
N ASN A 384 5.35 7.32 -2.75
CA ASN A 384 4.65 6.92 -1.52
C ASN A 384 3.53 5.91 -1.82
N PHE A 385 2.70 6.16 -2.84
CA PHE A 385 1.60 5.27 -3.23
C PHE A 385 2.09 3.90 -3.71
N SER A 386 3.23 3.88 -4.41
CA SER A 386 3.91 2.66 -4.84
C SER A 386 4.41 1.85 -3.64
N ASP A 387 5.12 2.48 -2.70
CA ASP A 387 5.73 1.73 -1.59
C ASP A 387 4.71 1.27 -0.55
N ASP A 388 3.66 2.06 -0.24
CA ASP A 388 2.55 1.60 0.62
C ASP A 388 1.81 0.40 0.00
N SER A 389 1.52 0.46 -1.30
CA SER A 389 0.88 -0.66 -2.02
C SER A 389 1.76 -1.92 -2.02
N CYS A 390 3.07 -1.74 -2.23
CA CYS A 390 4.04 -2.82 -2.17
C CYS A 390 4.21 -3.36 -0.74
N GLN A 391 4.16 -2.51 0.28
CA GLN A 391 4.27 -2.91 1.68
C GLN A 391 3.07 -3.75 2.11
N GLN A 392 1.85 -3.32 1.75
CA GLN A 392 0.63 -4.08 2.00
C GLN A 392 0.65 -5.45 1.30
N LEU A 393 1.11 -5.52 0.04
CA LEU A 393 1.31 -6.79 -0.67
C LEU A 393 2.37 -7.68 0.00
N ARG A 394 3.51 -7.11 0.43
CA ARG A 394 4.57 -7.82 1.15
C ARG A 394 4.04 -8.43 2.46
N ASP A 395 3.25 -7.68 3.23
CA ASP A 395 2.70 -8.17 4.51
C ASP A 395 1.55 -9.18 4.33
N VAL A 396 0.72 -9.04 3.29
CA VAL A 396 -0.28 -10.07 2.93
C VAL A 396 0.41 -11.37 2.53
N HIS A 397 1.41 -11.31 1.65
CA HIS A 397 2.20 -12.49 1.27
C HIS A 397 2.90 -13.13 2.48
N LYS A 398 3.47 -12.32 3.38
CA LYS A 398 4.13 -12.80 4.59
C LYS A 398 3.17 -13.50 5.56
N LYS A 399 1.96 -12.98 5.74
CA LYS A 399 0.88 -13.65 6.50
C LYS A 399 0.46 -14.96 5.86
N GLN A 400 0.29 -14.99 4.53
CA GLN A 400 -0.07 -16.21 3.82
C GLN A 400 1.02 -17.29 3.90
N ILE A 401 2.30 -16.90 3.81
CA ILE A 401 3.43 -17.82 3.96
C ILE A 401 3.48 -18.42 5.38
N LEU A 402 3.24 -17.63 6.43
CA LEU A 402 3.19 -18.12 7.80
C LEU A 402 2.02 -19.09 8.01
N TYR A 403 0.81 -18.74 7.55
CA TYR A 403 -0.37 -19.60 7.63
C TYR A 403 -0.18 -20.93 6.86
N ASN A 404 0.40 -20.86 5.65
CA ASN A 404 0.72 -22.06 4.88
C ASN A 404 1.76 -22.93 5.59
N ALA A 405 2.78 -22.35 6.22
CA ALA A 405 3.80 -23.09 6.97
C ALA A 405 3.23 -23.78 8.22
N GLU A 406 2.35 -23.11 8.96
CA GLU A 406 1.63 -23.68 10.11
C GLU A 406 0.72 -24.83 9.68
N THR A 407 -0.03 -24.65 8.57
CA THR A 407 -0.89 -25.68 7.97
C THR A 407 -0.09 -26.89 7.47
N ILE A 408 1.10 -26.68 6.89
CA ILE A 408 2.02 -27.77 6.53
C ILE A 408 2.47 -28.51 7.80
N GLY A 409 2.79 -27.79 8.89
CA GLY A 409 3.17 -28.37 10.16
C GLY A 409 2.09 -29.27 10.79
N THR A 410 0.81 -28.91 10.69
CA THR A 410 -0.29 -29.77 11.16
C THR A 410 -0.48 -30.99 10.25
N LEU A 411 -0.43 -30.81 8.93
CA LEU A 411 -0.53 -31.92 7.96
C LEU A 411 0.64 -32.90 8.06
N GLU A 412 1.85 -32.45 8.43
CA GLU A 412 2.98 -33.33 8.70
C GLU A 412 2.80 -34.14 10.00
N GLN A 413 2.19 -33.54 11.04
CA GLN A 413 1.82 -34.26 12.27
C GLN A 413 0.75 -35.31 12.03
N GLU A 414 -0.31 -34.98 11.28
CA GLU A 414 -1.36 -35.94 10.88
C GLU A 414 -0.80 -37.08 10.03
N LYS A 415 0.03 -36.77 9.03
CA LYS A 415 0.73 -37.75 8.20
C LYS A 415 1.58 -38.70 9.03
N GLU A 416 2.30 -38.19 10.04
CA GLU A 416 3.14 -39.01 10.91
C GLU A 416 2.30 -39.89 11.86
N HIS A 417 1.19 -39.35 12.40
CA HIS A 417 0.19 -40.10 13.16
C HIS A 417 -0.38 -41.27 12.34
N TRP A 418 -0.89 -40.99 11.13
CA TRP A 418 -1.43 -42.03 10.24
C TRP A 418 -0.36 -43.03 9.77
N ARG A 419 0.91 -42.62 9.64
CA ARG A 419 2.03 -43.55 9.37
C ARG A 419 2.27 -44.49 10.55
N LEU A 420 2.17 -44.01 11.79
CA LEU A 420 2.33 -44.83 12.99
C LEU A 420 1.14 -45.79 13.17
N GLU A 421 -0.10 -45.34 12.96
CA GLU A 421 -1.27 -46.21 12.93
C GLU A 421 -1.18 -47.28 11.84
N TYR A 422 -0.74 -46.93 10.62
CA TYR A 422 -0.49 -47.93 9.58
C TYR A 422 0.60 -48.93 9.97
N GLN A 423 1.67 -48.50 10.65
CA GLN A 423 2.70 -49.41 11.17
C GLN A 423 2.16 -50.33 12.27
N LEU A 424 1.36 -49.81 13.21
CA LEU A 424 0.68 -50.60 14.24
C LEU A 424 -0.29 -51.61 13.63
N LEU A 425 -1.12 -51.18 12.68
CA LEU A 425 -2.06 -52.03 11.95
C LEU A 425 -1.32 -53.10 11.14
N LYS A 426 -0.21 -52.75 10.48
CA LYS A 426 0.64 -53.71 9.77
C LYS A 426 1.23 -54.75 10.73
N ILE A 427 1.80 -54.34 11.87
CA ILE A 427 2.34 -55.25 12.89
C ILE A 427 1.23 -56.14 13.48
N LYS A 428 0.01 -55.62 13.64
CA LYS A 428 -1.17 -56.34 14.12
C LYS A 428 -1.65 -57.37 13.10
N LEU A 429 -1.66 -57.02 11.81
CA LEU A 429 -1.93 -57.93 10.70
C LEU A 429 -0.80 -58.95 10.49
N GLU A 430 0.46 -58.59 10.75
CA GLU A 430 1.59 -59.51 10.74
C GLU A 430 1.45 -60.54 11.86
N LYS A 431 1.16 -60.12 13.10
CA LYS A 431 0.84 -61.04 14.21
C LYS A 431 -0.37 -61.93 13.90
N MET A 432 -1.50 -61.35 13.47
CA MET A 432 -2.67 -62.17 13.12
C MET A 432 -2.41 -63.08 11.92
N ARG A 433 -1.54 -62.71 10.96
CA ARG A 433 -1.12 -63.59 9.87
C ARG A 433 -0.22 -64.71 10.37
N ASP A 434 0.69 -64.45 11.30
CA ASP A 434 1.56 -65.48 11.87
C ASP A 434 0.76 -66.44 12.78
N ASP A 435 -0.22 -65.93 13.53
CA ASP A 435 -1.14 -66.73 14.35
C ASP A 435 -2.16 -67.51 13.49
N HIS A 436 -2.72 -66.88 12.44
CA HIS A 436 -3.47 -67.61 11.42
C HIS A 436 -2.59 -68.57 10.64
N SER A 437 -1.29 -68.33 10.46
CA SER A 437 -0.38 -69.26 9.79
C SER A 437 -0.16 -70.51 10.64
N LYS A 438 0.03 -70.36 11.96
CA LYS A 438 0.07 -71.50 12.91
C LYS A 438 -1.26 -72.26 12.87
N GLN A 439 -2.39 -71.56 12.93
CA GLN A 439 -3.71 -72.18 12.81
C GLN A 439 -3.94 -72.84 11.44
N ILE A 440 -3.42 -72.29 10.34
CA ILE A 440 -3.50 -72.88 8.99
C ILE A 440 -2.53 -74.06 8.85
N GLU A 441 -1.44 -74.11 9.61
CA GLU A 441 -0.57 -75.30 9.73
C GLU A 441 -1.33 -76.40 10.49
N GLU A 442 -1.89 -76.09 11.67
CA GLU A 442 -2.77 -76.97 12.46
C GLU A 442 -4.07 -77.40 11.73
N LEU A 443 -4.56 -76.60 10.76
CA LEU A 443 -5.74 -76.88 9.96
C LEU A 443 -5.42 -77.51 8.60
N LYS A 444 -4.21 -77.38 8.04
CA LYS A 444 -3.79 -78.14 6.84
C LYS A 444 -3.61 -79.63 7.16
N ASP A 445 -3.16 -79.95 8.36
CA ASP A 445 -3.22 -81.31 8.91
C ASP A 445 -4.66 -81.86 9.03
N LYS A 446 -5.68 -80.99 8.95
CA LYS A 446 -7.11 -81.34 9.11
C LYS A 446 -7.97 -81.13 7.85
N THR A 447 -7.51 -80.38 6.85
CA THR A 447 -8.38 -79.79 5.80
C THR A 447 -7.81 -79.90 4.37
N ASN A 448 -7.38 -81.10 3.97
CA ASN A 448 -6.96 -81.40 2.58
C ASN A 448 -8.16 -81.77 1.66
N GLN A 449 -9.33 -81.11 1.80
CA GLN A 449 -10.54 -81.44 1.02
C GLN A 449 -11.38 -80.21 0.61
N THR A 450 -11.67 -80.11 -0.70
CA THR A 450 -12.72 -79.32 -1.41
C THR A 450 -12.64 -77.77 -1.50
N ALA A 451 -13.08 -77.23 -2.65
CA ALA A 451 -13.18 -75.82 -3.09
C ALA A 451 -14.20 -75.74 -4.28
N THR A 452 -14.46 -74.67 -5.08
CA THR A 452 -13.82 -73.37 -5.42
C THR A 452 -14.85 -72.45 -6.15
N THR A 453 -14.47 -71.21 -6.57
CA THR A 453 -15.07 -70.35 -7.66
C THR A 453 -16.49 -69.75 -7.41
N ASN A 454 -16.94 -68.51 -7.73
CA ASN A 454 -16.73 -67.41 -8.74
C ASN A 454 -17.96 -67.30 -9.71
N GLU A 455 -18.41 -66.17 -10.32
CA GLU A 455 -18.01 -64.73 -10.43
C GLU A 455 -19.26 -63.81 -10.82
N GLU A 456 -19.09 -62.51 -11.17
CA GLU A 456 -20.14 -61.45 -11.37
C GLU A 456 -20.31 -60.95 -12.86
N PHE A 457 -21.26 -60.02 -13.22
CA PHE A 457 -21.25 -59.05 -14.41
C PHE A 457 -22.53 -58.13 -14.60
N ASP A 458 -22.45 -56.97 -15.36
CA ASP A 458 -23.54 -55.99 -15.81
C ASP A 458 -23.07 -55.07 -17.02
N GLU A 459 -23.62 -53.99 -17.67
CA GLU A 459 -24.81 -53.02 -17.65
C GLU A 459 -24.93 -52.22 -19.04
N ILE A 460 -25.75 -51.12 -19.17
CA ILE A 460 -25.68 -49.88 -20.08
C ILE A 460 -26.47 -49.79 -21.46
N VAL A 461 -26.93 -48.63 -22.06
CA VAL A 461 -27.71 -47.39 -21.63
C VAL A 461 -28.18 -46.39 -22.78
N THR A 462 -29.46 -45.90 -22.83
CA THR A 462 -30.07 -44.68 -23.56
C THR A 462 -30.04 -44.53 -25.14
N SER A 463 -30.46 -43.46 -25.91
CA SER A 463 -31.12 -42.10 -25.76
C SER A 463 -31.73 -41.42 -27.07
N LEU A 464 -32.79 -40.56 -26.92
CA LEU A 464 -33.24 -39.24 -27.58
C LEU A 464 -33.16 -38.81 -29.10
N PRO A 465 -34.12 -37.93 -29.59
CA PRO A 465 -33.91 -36.89 -30.68
C PRO A 465 -34.70 -35.50 -30.59
N ILE A 466 -34.67 -34.60 -31.64
CA ILE A 466 -34.86 -33.09 -31.64
C ILE A 466 -35.62 -32.45 -32.89
N ILE A 467 -36.31 -31.25 -32.84
CA ILE A 467 -36.84 -30.39 -34.01
C ILE A 467 -36.94 -28.80 -33.75
N PRO A 468 -36.86 -27.83 -34.76
CA PRO A 468 -36.84 -26.32 -34.61
C PRO A 468 -37.58 -25.34 -35.66
N THR A 469 -37.38 -23.98 -35.61
CA THR A 469 -37.42 -22.84 -36.66
C THR A 469 -38.63 -21.88 -37.03
N THR A 470 -38.37 -20.60 -37.49
CA THR A 470 -38.92 -19.77 -38.68
C THR A 470 -39.00 -18.18 -38.58
N ASN A 471 -39.35 -17.41 -39.69
CA ASN A 471 -39.07 -15.93 -39.97
C ASN A 471 -40.17 -15.07 -40.76
N ASN A 472 -39.97 -13.72 -40.94
CA ASN A 472 -40.22 -12.80 -42.15
C ASN A 472 -41.30 -11.61 -42.26
N GLU A 473 -40.81 -10.37 -42.51
CA GLU A 473 -41.03 -9.30 -43.58
C GLU A 473 -42.36 -8.57 -44.11
N ARG A 474 -42.29 -7.22 -44.37
CA ARG A 474 -42.77 -6.33 -45.54
C ARG A 474 -43.94 -5.25 -45.57
N THR A 475 -43.54 -3.99 -45.97
CA THR A 475 -44.06 -2.95 -46.97
C THR A 475 -45.31 -2.00 -46.91
N HIS A 476 -45.01 -0.67 -47.01
CA HIS A 476 -45.53 0.47 -47.87
C HIS A 476 -46.88 1.27 -47.77
N ARG A 477 -46.76 2.56 -47.33
CA ARG A 477 -47.43 3.85 -47.81
C ARG A 477 -49.00 3.86 -47.89
N LYS A 478 -49.80 4.87 -48.31
CA LYS A 478 -49.84 6.38 -48.53
C LYS A 478 -51.36 6.77 -48.40
N ALA A 479 -51.92 8.00 -48.32
CA ALA A 479 -51.50 9.42 -48.25
C ALA A 479 -52.69 10.31 -47.75
N SER A 480 -52.45 11.62 -47.51
CA SER A 480 -53.41 12.75 -47.54
C SER A 480 -52.60 14.02 -47.90
N ASP A 481 -53.23 15.10 -48.39
CA ASP A 481 -52.52 16.13 -49.17
C ASP A 481 -51.37 16.77 -48.36
N PRO A 482 -50.10 16.50 -48.70
CA PRO A 482 -49.08 16.44 -47.65
C PRO A 482 -48.35 17.78 -47.53
N PRO A 483 -47.71 18.07 -46.37
CA PRO A 483 -46.52 18.92 -46.40
C PRO A 483 -45.62 18.34 -47.49
N SER A 484 -45.26 19.13 -48.50
CA SER A 484 -44.50 18.67 -49.69
C SER A 484 -43.42 17.67 -49.27
N GLU A 485 -43.12 16.60 -50.03
CA GLU A 485 -42.33 15.46 -49.48
C GLU A 485 -40.99 15.91 -48.85
N ARG A 486 -40.43 17.03 -49.34
CA ARG A 486 -39.41 17.89 -48.71
C ARG A 486 -39.74 18.38 -47.28
N GLU A 487 -40.87 19.07 -47.05
CA GLU A 487 -41.34 19.48 -45.72
C GLU A 487 -41.60 18.31 -44.76
N ILE A 488 -42.14 17.17 -45.22
CA ILE A 488 -42.25 15.97 -44.36
C ILE A 488 -40.86 15.55 -43.93
N MET A 489 -39.92 15.39 -44.86
CA MET A 489 -38.54 15.02 -44.54
C MET A 489 -37.83 16.06 -43.66
N ILE A 490 -38.11 17.35 -43.83
CA ILE A 490 -37.57 18.43 -42.98
C ILE A 490 -38.15 18.35 -41.55
N LYS A 491 -39.47 18.18 -41.41
CA LYS A 491 -40.13 18.02 -40.11
C LYS A 491 -39.66 16.74 -39.41
N GLN A 492 -39.57 15.61 -40.12
CA GLN A 492 -39.00 14.37 -39.60
C GLN A 492 -37.51 14.53 -39.23
N TYR A 493 -36.70 15.20 -40.05
CA TYR A 493 -35.28 15.45 -39.73
C TYR A 493 -35.14 16.28 -38.45
N TYR A 494 -35.89 17.38 -38.31
CA TYR A 494 -35.80 18.20 -37.10
C TYR A 494 -36.41 17.51 -35.87
N SER A 495 -37.54 16.78 -36.00
CA SER A 495 -38.08 15.97 -34.90
C SER A 495 -37.13 14.85 -34.47
N GLN A 496 -36.50 14.13 -35.40
CA GLN A 496 -35.48 13.15 -35.09
C GLN A 496 -34.27 13.82 -34.42
N LYS A 497 -33.82 14.97 -34.92
CA LYS A 497 -32.68 15.69 -34.33
C LYS A 497 -32.98 16.27 -32.95
N ILE A 498 -34.24 16.59 -32.65
CA ILE A 498 -34.70 16.95 -31.30
C ILE A 498 -34.65 15.71 -30.40
N LEU A 499 -35.21 14.57 -30.82
CA LEU A 499 -35.14 13.31 -30.07
C LEU A 499 -33.67 12.85 -29.83
N ASP A 500 -32.79 13.00 -30.81
CA ASP A 500 -31.36 12.72 -30.72
C ASP A 500 -30.63 13.67 -29.74
N LEU A 501 -31.17 14.86 -29.48
CA LEU A 501 -30.65 15.81 -28.50
C LEU A 501 -31.25 15.59 -27.11
N GLU A 502 -32.54 15.29 -27.01
CA GLU A 502 -33.24 14.94 -25.77
C GLU A 502 -32.68 13.65 -25.16
N THR A 503 -32.45 12.61 -25.96
CA THR A 503 -31.81 11.36 -25.51
C THR A 503 -30.36 11.58 -25.07
N LYS A 504 -29.59 12.44 -25.75
CA LYS A 504 -28.25 12.84 -25.29
C LYS A 504 -28.30 13.62 -23.97
N LEU A 505 -29.24 14.54 -23.81
CA LEU A 505 -29.44 15.31 -22.59
C LEU A 505 -29.84 14.41 -21.41
N GLN A 506 -30.76 13.46 -21.64
CA GLN A 506 -31.13 12.44 -20.65
C GLN A 506 -29.94 11.55 -20.27
N LEU A 507 -29.13 11.12 -21.25
CA LEU A 507 -27.92 10.32 -21.01
C LEU A 507 -26.87 11.09 -20.20
N VAL A 508 -26.64 12.37 -20.50
CA VAL A 508 -25.71 13.24 -19.75
C VAL A 508 -26.21 13.48 -18.33
N ASN A 509 -27.51 13.75 -18.16
CA ASN A 509 -28.12 13.92 -16.82
C ASN A 509 -28.03 12.62 -16.00
N GLY A 510 -28.33 11.47 -16.60
CA GLY A 510 -28.18 10.16 -15.97
C GLY A 510 -26.74 9.86 -15.54
N LYS A 511 -25.74 10.23 -16.36
CA LYS A 511 -24.31 10.16 -15.98
C LYS A 511 -23.98 11.09 -14.81
N GLY A 512 -24.48 12.33 -14.81
CA GLY A 512 -24.29 13.28 -13.69
C GLY A 512 -24.85 12.74 -12.37
N ILE A 513 -26.05 12.14 -12.40
CA ILE A 513 -26.66 11.49 -11.23
C ILE A 513 -25.84 10.27 -10.78
N ALA A 514 -25.32 9.47 -11.72
CA ALA A 514 -24.46 8.33 -11.39
C ALA A 514 -23.17 8.78 -10.68
N PHE A 515 -22.45 9.77 -11.23
CA PHE A 515 -21.25 10.31 -10.60
C PHE A 515 -21.52 10.97 -9.24
N TYR A 516 -22.65 11.65 -9.06
CA TYR A 516 -23.05 12.19 -7.76
C TYR A 516 -23.24 11.09 -6.71
N ASN A 517 -23.92 9.99 -7.08
CA ASN A 517 -24.13 8.85 -6.19
C ASN A 517 -22.81 8.11 -5.90
N GLU A 518 -21.92 8.00 -6.89
CA GLU A 518 -20.59 7.41 -6.74
C GLU A 518 -19.71 8.24 -5.79
N LEU A 519 -19.67 9.56 -5.94
CA LEU A 519 -19.00 10.48 -5.01
C LEU A 519 -19.58 10.41 -3.60
N ALA A 520 -20.90 10.25 -3.44
CA ALA A 520 -21.52 10.07 -2.14
C ALA A 520 -21.10 8.74 -1.47
N ASN A 521 -21.10 7.65 -2.24
CA ASN A 521 -20.65 6.33 -1.77
C ASN A 521 -19.15 6.32 -1.41
N ILE A 522 -18.31 6.98 -2.20
CA ILE A 522 -16.87 7.13 -1.93
C ILE A 522 -16.64 7.94 -0.65
N HIS A 523 -17.34 9.07 -0.46
CA HIS A 523 -17.27 9.83 0.79
C HIS A 523 -17.72 9.00 2.01
N GLN A 524 -18.77 8.19 1.89
CA GLN A 524 -19.21 7.31 2.97
C GLN A 524 -18.18 6.22 3.31
N ARG A 525 -17.57 5.59 2.29
CA ARG A 525 -16.47 4.62 2.47
C ARG A 525 -15.25 5.26 3.12
N LEU A 526 -14.82 6.43 2.63
CA LEU A 526 -13.68 7.17 3.18
C LEU A 526 -13.91 7.57 4.65
N ARG A 527 -15.13 8.02 4.98
CA ARG A 527 -15.51 8.32 6.36
C ARG A 527 -15.43 7.07 7.25
N HIS A 528 -15.99 5.95 6.79
CA HIS A 528 -15.94 4.70 7.55
C HIS A 528 -14.49 4.22 7.75
N SER A 529 -13.63 4.38 6.74
CA SER A 529 -12.19 4.07 6.85
C SER A 529 -11.51 4.91 7.94
N LYS A 530 -11.79 6.22 8.00
CA LYS A 530 -11.25 7.11 9.07
C LYS A 530 -11.82 6.78 10.45
N ASP A 531 -13.10 6.42 10.53
CA ASP A 531 -13.74 5.97 11.77
C ASP A 531 -13.19 4.60 12.25
N GLN A 532 -12.65 3.76 11.37
CA GLN A 532 -11.90 2.54 11.71
C GLN A 532 -10.44 2.85 12.10
N GLU A 533 -9.73 3.65 11.30
CA GLU A 533 -8.35 4.09 11.57
C GLU A 533 -8.21 4.67 12.97
N ALA A 534 -9.13 5.55 13.37
CA ALA A 534 -9.16 6.16 14.70
C ALA A 534 -9.33 5.12 15.83
N LYS A 535 -10.09 4.04 15.62
CA LYS A 535 -10.26 2.97 16.62
C LYS A 535 -8.99 2.14 16.76
N CYS A 536 -8.45 1.65 15.64
CA CYS A 536 -7.22 0.86 15.66
C CYS A 536 -6.04 1.67 16.25
N ARG A 537 -6.01 2.99 16.04
CA ARG A 537 -5.02 3.88 16.68
C ARG A 537 -5.14 3.89 18.20
N ILE A 538 -6.36 3.93 18.74
CA ILE A 538 -6.63 3.86 20.20
C ILE A 538 -6.30 2.46 20.76
N GLU A 539 -6.66 1.40 20.04
CA GLU A 539 -6.35 0.01 20.42
C GLU A 539 -4.83 -0.25 20.47
N ILE A 540 -4.07 0.31 19.51
CA ILE A 540 -2.61 0.29 19.51
C ILE A 540 -2.04 1.07 20.69
N GLU A 541 -2.56 2.26 20.99
CA GLU A 541 -2.11 3.08 22.12
C GLU A 541 -2.38 2.39 23.48
N GLN A 542 -3.54 1.75 23.64
CA GLN A 542 -3.85 0.92 24.80
C GLN A 542 -2.92 -0.29 24.91
N SER A 543 -2.70 -1.02 23.81
CA SER A 543 -1.77 -2.16 23.76
C SER A 543 -0.33 -1.76 24.11
N GLN A 544 0.10 -0.57 23.72
CA GLN A 544 1.41 -0.02 24.09
C GLN A 544 1.50 0.32 25.58
N GLN A 545 0.45 0.91 26.17
CA GLN A 545 0.37 1.19 27.60
C GLN A 545 0.42 -0.09 28.44
N GLU A 546 -0.35 -1.12 28.07
CA GLU A 546 -0.30 -2.44 28.71
C GLU A 546 1.09 -3.07 28.59
N LEU A 547 1.71 -3.01 27.41
CA LEU A 547 3.06 -3.53 27.17
C LEU A 547 4.13 -2.79 27.99
N THR A 548 3.98 -1.48 28.25
CA THR A 548 4.86 -0.77 29.19
C THR A 548 4.65 -1.23 30.64
N LYS A 549 3.39 -1.35 31.09
CA LYS A 549 3.07 -1.82 32.45
C LYS A 549 3.61 -3.24 32.71
N MET A 550 3.45 -4.15 31.75
CA MET A 550 3.98 -5.51 31.86
C MET A 550 5.52 -5.55 31.88
N LYS A 551 6.21 -4.61 31.21
CA LYS A 551 7.67 -4.48 31.30
C LYS A 551 8.12 -3.97 32.66
N ASP A 552 7.42 -3.00 33.24
CA ASP A 552 7.75 -2.45 34.56
C ASP A 552 7.51 -3.48 35.67
N GLU A 553 6.43 -4.27 35.57
CA GLU A 553 6.17 -5.41 36.47
C GLU A 553 7.23 -6.52 36.31
N LEU A 554 7.64 -6.83 35.09
CA LEU A 554 8.72 -7.78 34.83
C LEU A 554 10.07 -7.29 35.40
N ALA A 555 10.44 -6.03 35.17
CA ALA A 555 11.66 -5.45 35.71
C ALA A 555 11.66 -5.43 37.25
N THR A 556 10.52 -5.11 37.87
CA THR A 556 10.35 -5.10 39.32
C THR A 556 10.47 -6.51 39.92
N THR A 557 9.85 -7.52 39.29
CA THR A 557 9.94 -8.91 39.75
C THR A 557 11.33 -9.51 39.53
N THR A 558 11.98 -9.26 38.39
CA THR A 558 13.37 -9.65 38.14
C THR A 558 14.31 -9.08 39.22
N LYS A 559 14.24 -7.77 39.48
CA LYS A 559 15.04 -7.13 40.53
C LYS A 559 14.76 -7.69 41.93
N GLY A 560 13.50 -8.01 42.24
CA GLY A 560 13.12 -8.65 43.49
C GLY A 560 13.69 -10.07 43.66
N TYR A 561 13.82 -10.84 42.58
CA TYR A 561 14.51 -12.14 42.61
C TYR A 561 16.02 -12.00 42.68
N GLU A 562 16.62 -11.01 42.00
CA GLU A 562 18.05 -10.70 42.12
C GLU A 562 18.43 -10.31 43.57
N GLU A 563 17.62 -9.49 44.24
CA GLU A 563 17.80 -9.13 45.66
C GLU A 563 17.65 -10.34 46.62
N GLN A 564 16.71 -11.24 46.33
CA GLN A 564 16.57 -12.51 47.08
C GLN A 564 17.77 -13.43 46.88
N ILE A 565 18.27 -13.57 45.65
CA ILE A 565 19.46 -14.38 45.34
C ILE A 565 20.72 -13.77 45.96
N ALA A 566 20.87 -12.45 45.95
CA ALA A 566 21.98 -11.75 46.58
C ALA A 566 21.99 -11.97 48.10
N THR A 567 20.87 -11.76 48.78
CA THR A 567 20.75 -11.96 50.24
C THR A 567 20.91 -13.42 50.66
N MET A 568 20.40 -14.38 49.87
CA MET A 568 20.68 -15.81 50.09
C MET A 568 22.17 -16.13 49.89
N SER A 569 22.83 -15.53 48.91
CA SER A 569 24.26 -15.75 48.65
C SER A 569 25.15 -15.18 49.77
N GLU A 570 24.81 -14.00 50.29
CA GLU A 570 25.48 -13.39 51.45
C GLU A 570 25.28 -14.23 52.72
N HIS A 571 24.06 -14.73 52.97
CA HIS A 571 23.80 -15.65 54.08
C HIS A 571 24.59 -16.96 53.95
N LEU A 572 24.67 -17.55 52.75
CA LEU A 572 25.47 -18.75 52.50
C LEU A 572 26.98 -18.48 52.70
N ALA A 573 27.48 -17.31 52.30
CA ALA A 573 28.87 -16.91 52.55
C ALA A 573 29.16 -16.81 54.06
N SER A 574 28.31 -16.12 54.82
CA SER A 574 28.47 -16.00 56.29
C SER A 574 28.34 -17.36 56.99
N MET A 575 27.42 -18.23 56.56
CA MET A 575 27.29 -19.58 57.09
C MET A 575 28.54 -20.43 56.81
N ASN A 576 29.12 -20.33 55.61
CA ASN A 576 30.36 -21.01 55.25
C ASN A 576 31.58 -20.49 56.05
N GLU A 577 31.65 -19.18 56.32
CA GLU A 577 32.67 -18.59 57.20
C GLU A 577 32.53 -19.12 58.64
N GLN A 578 31.30 -19.20 59.17
CA GLN A 578 31.04 -19.80 60.49
C GLN A 578 31.41 -21.29 60.53
N MET A 579 31.06 -22.07 59.51
CA MET A 579 31.44 -23.49 59.39
C MET A 579 32.96 -23.67 59.33
N THR A 580 33.66 -22.84 58.56
CA THR A 580 35.13 -22.82 58.51
C THR A 580 35.70 -22.49 59.89
N SER A 581 35.17 -21.46 60.57
CA SER A 581 35.55 -21.09 61.94
C SER A 581 35.23 -22.18 62.98
N GLN A 582 34.30 -23.09 62.73
CA GLN A 582 34.04 -24.26 63.58
C GLN A 582 35.03 -25.40 63.30
N ASN A 583 35.30 -25.72 62.04
CA ASN A 583 36.35 -26.68 61.65
C ASN A 583 37.72 -26.27 62.21
N ASP A 584 38.07 -25.00 62.09
CA ASP A 584 39.27 -24.38 62.66
C ASP A 584 39.41 -24.59 64.19
N LYS A 585 38.29 -24.70 64.91
CA LYS A 585 38.27 -24.98 66.36
C LYS A 585 38.35 -26.47 66.64
N ILE A 586 37.67 -27.29 65.83
CA ILE A 586 37.73 -28.75 65.89
C ILE A 586 39.18 -29.22 65.65
N ASP A 587 39.86 -28.70 64.64
CA ASP A 587 41.24 -29.08 64.31
C ASP A 587 42.22 -28.66 65.42
N LYS A 588 42.03 -27.47 66.02
CA LYS A 588 42.81 -27.04 67.20
C LYS A 588 42.57 -27.95 68.41
N LEU A 589 41.34 -28.41 68.63
CA LEU A 589 41.01 -29.37 69.70
C LEU A 589 41.57 -30.78 69.41
N GLN A 590 41.54 -31.24 68.16
CA GLN A 590 42.15 -32.51 67.74
C GLN A 590 43.66 -32.49 67.91
N GLN A 591 44.31 -31.38 67.52
CA GLN A 591 45.74 -31.16 67.76
C GLN A 591 46.06 -31.20 69.26
N GLN A 592 45.29 -30.50 70.11
CA GLN A 592 45.45 -30.55 71.57
C GLN A 592 45.31 -31.97 72.13
N LEU A 593 44.35 -32.75 71.62
CA LEU A 593 44.17 -34.18 71.94
C LEU A 593 45.35 -35.05 71.51
N HIS A 594 45.96 -34.77 70.36
CA HIS A 594 47.15 -35.49 69.88
C HIS A 594 48.45 -35.06 70.58
N THR A 595 48.56 -33.81 71.04
CA THR A 595 49.70 -33.31 71.84
C THR A 595 49.65 -33.74 73.31
N ASN A 596 48.62 -34.47 73.74
CA ASN A 596 48.55 -35.10 75.07
C ASN A 596 48.92 -36.60 74.97
N PRO A 597 50.22 -36.96 75.02
CA PRO A 597 50.64 -38.35 75.09
C PRO A 597 50.15 -38.99 76.40
N LYS A 598 49.75 -40.27 76.31
CA LYS A 598 49.13 -41.03 77.40
C LYS A 598 50.10 -41.29 78.55
N ASP A 599 50.09 -40.43 79.55
CA ASP A 599 50.55 -40.81 80.89
C ASP A 599 49.56 -41.77 81.55
N GLY A 600 50.03 -42.66 82.44
CA GLY A 600 49.17 -43.64 83.14
C GLY A 600 49.42 -45.13 82.86
N LYS A 601 50.59 -45.52 82.37
CA LYS A 601 50.95 -46.95 82.20
C LYS A 601 51.50 -47.58 83.50
N LYS A 602 50.64 -47.99 84.45
CA LYS A 602 50.93 -49.00 85.51
C LYS A 602 49.67 -49.35 86.33
N GLY A 603 49.53 -50.62 86.69
CA GLY A 603 48.45 -51.15 87.55
C GLY A 603 48.21 -52.64 87.29
N ARG A 604 48.82 -53.52 88.07
CA ARG A 604 48.59 -54.98 88.02
C ARG A 604 48.83 -55.55 89.42
N LYS A 605 47.84 -56.27 89.95
CA LYS A 605 47.45 -56.29 91.37
C LYS A 605 46.80 -54.98 91.80
#